data_AF-A0A0D2DYF2-F1
#
_entry.id   AF-A0A0D2DYF2-F1
#
_cell.length_a   1.000
_cell.length_b   1.000
_cell.length_c   1.000
_cell.angle_alpha   90.00
_cell.angle_beta   90.00
_cell.angle_gamma   90.00
#
_symmetry.space_group_name_H-M   'P 1'
#
loop_
_entity.id
_entity.type
_entity.pdbx_description
1 polymer ?
#
loop_
_entity_poly.entity_id
_entity_poly.type
_entity_poly.pdbx_seq_one_letter_code
_entity_poly.pdbx_strand_id
1 'polypeptide(L)'
;MVFNYILRSLRGTNLEVFKFGMYLAFPIGYMYYFGTNLENRFSVRGFWPTQEQSHKIPFEKDELEAEVQRIRENMKRQNEWKAAQAQAAAASSDQQQQQNPSP
;
A
#
# COMPACT_ATOMS: atom_id res chain seq x y z
N MET A 1 34.01 21.19 -44.19
CA MET A 1 33.15 22.09 -45.00
C MET A 1 31.66 21.75 -44.92
N VAL A 2 31.27 20.46 -44.88
CA VAL A 2 29.85 20.02 -44.88
C VAL A 2 29.06 20.49 -43.66
N PHE A 3 29.67 20.51 -42.47
CA PHE A 3 29.00 20.89 -41.23
C PHE A 3 28.51 22.35 -41.22
N ASN A 4 29.31 23.28 -41.75
CA ASN A 4 28.92 24.70 -41.90
C ASN A 4 27.81 24.89 -42.94
N TYR A 5 27.73 24.03 -43.95
CA TYR A 5 26.66 24.04 -44.95
C TYR A 5 25.33 23.58 -44.33
N ILE A 6 25.36 22.52 -43.52
CA ILE A 6 24.20 22.02 -42.77
C ILE A 6 23.68 23.08 -41.77
N LEU A 7 24.58 23.69 -41.00
CA LEU A 7 24.22 24.74 -40.04
C LEU A 7 23.63 25.99 -40.71
N ARG A 8 24.07 26.33 -41.93
CA ARG A 8 23.51 27.45 -42.70
C ARG A 8 22.15 27.12 -43.31
N SER A 9 21.93 25.87 -43.70
CA SER A 9 20.65 25.36 -44.20
C SER A 9 19.57 25.28 -43.12
N LEU A 10 19.95 25.12 -41.85
CA LEU A 10 19.06 25.03 -40.69
C LEU A 10 18.70 26.40 -40.08
N ARG A 11 18.77 27.50 -40.84
CA ARG A 11 18.35 28.84 -40.40
C ARG A 11 16.99 29.23 -41.01
N GLY A 12 16.24 30.08 -40.33
CA GLY A 12 14.91 30.53 -40.77
C GLY A 12 13.87 29.42 -40.70
N THR A 13 12.92 29.40 -41.63
CA THR A 13 11.78 28.45 -41.66
C THR A 13 12.22 26.97 -41.65
N ASN A 14 13.40 26.64 -42.19
CA ASN A 14 13.94 25.28 -42.15
C ASN A 14 14.19 24.78 -40.71
N LEU A 15 14.46 25.69 -39.77
CA LEU A 15 14.62 25.34 -38.36
C LEU A 15 13.28 24.93 -37.73
N GLU A 16 12.18 25.57 -38.13
CA GLU A 16 10.84 25.25 -37.64
C GLU A 16 10.38 23.88 -38.16
N VAL A 17 10.66 23.58 -39.43
CA VAL A 17 10.40 22.25 -40.01
C VAL A 17 11.22 21.17 -39.30
N PHE A 18 12.49 21.44 -38.98
CA PHE A 18 13.31 20.51 -38.21
C PHE A 18 12.77 20.29 -36.80
N LYS A 19 12.38 21.36 -36.08
CA LYS A 19 11.76 21.27 -34.75
C LYS A 19 10.46 20.47 -34.80
N PHE A 20 9.61 20.74 -35.78
CA PHE A 20 8.37 20.00 -35.99
C PHE A 20 8.65 18.51 -36.25
N GLY A 21 9.58 18.20 -37.15
CA GLY A 21 10.01 16.83 -37.42
C GLY A 21 10.53 16.13 -36.17
N MET A 22 11.33 16.81 -35.35
CA MET A 22 11.80 16.28 -34.06
C MET A 22 10.64 16.03 -33.09
N TYR A 23 9.69 16.96 -32.98
CA TYR A 23 8.53 16.81 -32.08
C TYR A 23 7.58 15.71 -32.51
N LEU A 24 7.53 15.33 -33.78
CA LEU A 24 6.81 14.14 -34.23
C LEU A 24 7.65 12.87 -34.04
N ALA A 25 8.92 12.91 -34.43
CA ALA A 25 9.81 11.75 -34.38
C ALA A 25 10.13 11.31 -32.95
N PHE A 26 10.27 12.25 -32.01
CA PHE A 26 10.58 11.96 -30.61
C PHE A 26 9.51 11.10 -29.92
N PRO A 27 8.22 11.48 -29.86
CA PRO A 27 7.20 10.66 -29.22
C PRO A 27 6.93 9.37 -30.00
N ILE A 28 6.96 9.39 -31.34
CA ILE A 28 6.75 8.18 -32.15
C ILE A 28 7.88 7.18 -31.96
N GLY A 29 9.13 7.63 -32.00
CA GLY A 29 10.30 6.78 -31.76
C GLY A 29 10.35 6.27 -30.32
N TYR A 30 10.03 7.11 -29.35
CA TYR A 30 9.94 6.72 -27.94
C TYR A 30 8.86 5.67 -27.72
N MET A 31 7.67 5.84 -28.32
CA MET A 31 6.60 4.84 -28.29
C MET A 31 6.97 3.58 -29.08
N TYR A 32 7.71 3.67 -30.18
CA TYR A 32 8.15 2.49 -30.92
C TYR A 32 9.14 1.64 -30.10
N TYR A 33 10.08 2.30 -29.41
CA TYR A 33 11.10 1.62 -28.62
C TYR A 33 10.55 1.09 -27.28
N PHE A 34 9.73 1.87 -26.57
CA PHE A 34 9.21 1.49 -25.26
C PHE A 34 7.79 0.91 -25.30
N GLY A 35 6.93 1.35 -26.22
CA GLY A 35 5.47 1.12 -26.20
C GLY A 35 5.01 -0.33 -26.32
N THR A 36 5.85 -1.24 -26.81
CA THR A 36 5.49 -2.66 -26.98
C THR A 36 6.08 -3.57 -25.90
N ASN A 37 6.93 -3.05 -25.01
CA ASN A 37 7.73 -3.88 -24.07
C ASN A 37 7.79 -3.31 -22.63
N LEU A 38 6.86 -2.42 -22.24
CA LEU A 38 6.83 -1.88 -20.88
C LEU A 38 6.64 -2.97 -19.82
N GLU A 39 5.75 -3.93 -20.06
CA GLU A 39 5.43 -5.00 -19.10
C GLU A 39 6.66 -5.82 -18.71
N ASN A 40 7.47 -6.25 -19.68
CA ASN A 40 8.68 -7.03 -19.39
C ASN A 40 9.79 -6.18 -18.76
N ARG A 41 9.90 -4.90 -19.14
CA ARG A 41 10.94 -3.98 -18.63
C ARG A 41 10.65 -3.48 -17.21
N PHE A 42 9.39 -3.32 -16.85
CA PHE A 42 8.96 -2.65 -15.61
C PHE A 42 8.18 -3.55 -14.64
N SER A 43 7.88 -4.80 -14.99
CA SER A 43 7.28 -5.73 -14.03
C SER A 43 8.28 -6.12 -12.94
N VAL A 44 7.85 -5.96 -11.69
CA VAL A 44 8.62 -6.41 -10.53
C VAL A 44 8.29 -7.89 -10.30
N ARG A 45 9.32 -8.75 -10.37
CA ARG A 45 9.17 -10.17 -10.04
C ARG A 45 8.70 -10.30 -8.59
N GLY A 46 7.58 -10.99 -8.39
CA GLY A 46 7.01 -11.18 -7.04
C GLY A 46 6.35 -9.94 -6.45
N PHE A 47 5.82 -9.04 -7.29
CA PHE A 47 5.04 -7.88 -6.82
C PHE A 47 3.91 -8.28 -5.87
N TRP A 48 3.23 -9.40 -6.16
CA TRP A 48 2.20 -9.96 -5.31
C TRP A 48 2.79 -10.99 -4.34
N PRO A 49 2.40 -10.96 -3.05
CA PRO A 49 2.80 -11.99 -2.10
C PRO A 49 2.32 -13.36 -2.59
N THR A 50 3.21 -14.33 -2.51
CA THR A 50 2.93 -15.71 -2.95
C THR A 50 1.87 -16.36 -2.06
N GLN A 51 1.22 -17.41 -2.56
CA GLN A 51 0.16 -18.11 -1.81
C GLN A 51 0.68 -18.78 -0.50
N GLU A 52 2.00 -18.95 -0.37
CA GLU A 52 2.66 -19.39 0.86
C GLU A 52 2.80 -18.24 1.89
N GLN A 53 2.95 -17.01 1.42
CA GLN A 53 3.01 -15.80 2.24
C GLN A 53 1.62 -15.24 2.59
N SER A 54 0.58 -15.74 1.92
CA SER A 54 -0.80 -15.40 2.25
C SER A 54 -1.26 -16.24 3.45
N HIS A 55 -1.92 -15.58 4.41
CA HIS A 55 -2.55 -16.28 5.53
C HIS A 55 -3.58 -17.30 5.00
N LYS A 56 -3.29 -18.59 5.16
CA LYS A 56 -4.24 -19.66 4.84
C LYS A 56 -5.29 -19.69 5.94
N ILE A 57 -6.53 -19.37 5.58
CA ILE A 57 -7.68 -19.59 6.46
C ILE A 57 -7.82 -21.12 6.65
N PRO A 58 -8.03 -21.64 7.86
CA PRO A 58 -8.31 -23.06 8.05
C PRO A 58 -9.55 -23.45 7.24
N PHE A 59 -9.44 -24.51 6.44
CA PHE A 59 -10.54 -24.98 5.56
C PHE A 59 -11.22 -26.24 6.10
N GLU A 60 -10.55 -26.99 6.97
CA GLU A 60 -11.06 -28.24 7.55
C GLU A 60 -12.00 -27.96 8.72
N LYS A 61 -13.13 -28.68 8.79
CA LYS A 61 -14.19 -28.43 9.79
C LYS A 61 -13.66 -28.45 11.22
N ASP A 62 -12.80 -29.41 11.55
CA ASP A 62 -12.24 -29.59 12.89
C ASP A 62 -11.33 -28.41 13.28
N GLU A 63 -10.56 -27.87 12.32
CA GLU A 63 -9.72 -26.68 12.52
C GLU A 63 -10.56 -25.42 12.72
N LEU A 64 -11.65 -25.27 11.96
CA LEU A 64 -12.60 -24.16 12.17
C LEU A 64 -13.24 -24.22 13.57
N GLU A 65 -13.67 -25.39 14.01
CA GLU A 65 -14.29 -25.56 15.33
C GLU A 65 -13.30 -25.22 16.45
N ALA A 66 -12.05 -25.68 16.35
CA ALA A 66 -10.99 -25.36 17.30
C ALA A 66 -10.70 -23.84 17.35
N GLU A 67 -10.61 -23.17 16.20
CA GLU A 67 -10.36 -21.73 16.14
C GLU A 67 -11.55 -20.92 16.69
N VAL A 68 -12.79 -21.34 16.42
CA VAL A 68 -13.99 -20.73 17.00
C VAL A 68 -14.02 -20.88 18.52
N GLN A 69 -13.66 -22.06 19.05
CA GLN A 69 -13.56 -22.28 20.50
C GLN A 69 -12.50 -21.36 21.11
N ARG A 70 -11.30 -21.28 20.51
CA ARG A 70 -10.22 -20.37 20.94
C ARG A 70 -10.69 -18.91 20.99
N ILE A 71 -11.43 -18.46 20.00
CA ILE A 71 -11.97 -17.09 19.94
C ILE A 71 -13.00 -16.87 21.06
N ARG A 72 -13.91 -17.81 21.28
CA ARG A 72 -14.92 -17.72 22.34
C ARG A 72 -14.30 -17.65 23.73
N GLU A 73 -13.27 -18.45 23.98
CA GLU A 73 -12.52 -18.43 25.25
C GLU A 73 -11.80 -17.10 25.47
N ASN A 74 -11.17 -16.55 24.43
CA ASN A 74 -10.55 -15.22 24.50
C ASN A 74 -11.56 -14.13 24.80
N MET A 75 -12.73 -14.15 24.16
CA MET A 75 -13.81 -13.19 24.43
C MET A 75 -14.30 -13.30 25.87
N LYS A 76 -14.52 -14.52 26.37
CA LYS A 76 -14.93 -14.76 27.75
C LYS A 76 -13.91 -14.20 28.74
N ARG A 77 -12.62 -14.51 28.57
CA ARG A 77 -11.54 -13.98 29.42
C ARG A 77 -11.46 -12.46 29.40
N GLN A 78 -11.60 -11.84 28.22
CA GLN A 78 -11.62 -10.38 28.13
C GLN A 78 -12.80 -9.75 28.87
N ASN A 79 -13.98 -10.36 28.78
CA ASN A 79 -15.18 -9.86 29.47
C ASN A 79 -15.02 -9.99 30.99
N GLU A 80 -14.51 -11.12 31.48
CA GLU A 80 -14.21 -11.32 32.91
C GLU A 80 -13.19 -10.31 33.43
N TRP A 81 -12.11 -10.08 32.67
CA TRP A 81 -11.10 -9.08 33.01
C TRP A 81 -11.70 -7.66 33.10
N LYS A 82 -12.52 -7.28 32.11
CA LYS A 82 -13.22 -5.98 32.11
C LYS A 82 -14.18 -5.84 33.29
N ALA A 83 -14.94 -6.88 33.60
CA ALA A 83 -15.86 -6.89 34.74
C ALA A 83 -15.12 -6.76 36.08
N ALA A 84 -14.00 -7.46 36.24
CA ALA A 84 -13.16 -7.36 37.43
C ALA A 84 -12.55 -5.95 37.60
N GLN A 85 -12.06 -5.34 36.51
CA GLN A 85 -11.58 -3.95 36.54
C GLN A 85 -12.69 -2.96 36.90
N ALA A 86 -13.88 -3.12 36.34
CA ALA A 86 -15.02 -2.25 36.64
C ALA A 86 -15.43 -2.35 38.12
N GLN A 87 -15.43 -3.55 38.70
CA GLN A 87 -15.70 -3.76 40.12
C GLN A 87 -14.62 -3.16 41.01
N ALA A 88 -13.34 -3.35 40.67
CA ALA A 88 -12.22 -2.77 41.41
C ALA A 88 -12.23 -1.23 41.36
N ALA A 89 -12.60 -0.64 40.21
CA ALA A 89 -12.75 0.81 40.05
C ALA A 89 -13.92 1.35 40.88
N ALA A 90 -15.08 0.66 40.88
CA ALA A 90 -16.24 1.04 41.69
C ALA A 90 -15.94 1.01 43.20
N ALA A 91 -15.27 -0.05 43.69
CA ALA A 91 -14.89 -0.18 45.10
C ALA A 91 -13.88 0.89 45.56
N SER A 92 -12.97 1.31 44.67
CA SER A 92 -12.01 2.38 44.98
C SER A 92 -12.62 3.77 44.95
N SER A 93 -13.66 4.03 44.12
CA SER A 93 -14.44 5.27 44.18
C SER A 93 -15.28 5.40 45.47
N ASP A 94 -15.86 4.30 45.98
CA ASP A 94 -16.65 4.32 47.22
C ASP A 94 -15.79 4.61 48.46
N GLN A 95 -14.56 4.08 48.50
CA GLN A 95 -13.62 4.34 49.60
C GLN A 95 -13.11 5.79 49.62
N GLN A 96 -12.93 6.42 48.45
CA GLN A 96 -12.50 7.83 48.35
C GLN A 96 -13.59 8.82 48.80
N GLN A 97 -14.88 8.50 48.61
CA GLN A 97 -15.98 9.33 49.08
C GLN A 97 -16.17 9.27 50.62
N GLN A 98 -15.77 8.18 51.27
CA GLN A 98 -15.83 8.06 52.73
C GLN A 98 -14.66 8.72 53.47
N GLN A 99 -13.52 8.96 52.81
CA GLN A 99 -12.32 9.54 53.44
C GLN A 99 -12.21 11.07 53.34
N ASN A 100 -13.06 11.74 52.55
CA ASN A 100 -13.12 13.21 52.48
C ASN A 100 -14.51 13.71 52.92
N PRO A 101 -14.80 13.81 54.23
CA PRO A 101 -15.93 14.60 54.68
C PRO A 101 -15.65 16.08 54.36
N SER A 102 -16.61 16.73 53.69
CA SER A 102 -16.58 18.17 53.40
C SER A 102 -16.34 19.00 54.67
N PRO A 103 -15.64 20.15 54.57
CA PRO A 103 -15.37 21.04 55.70
C PRO A 103 -16.63 21.68 56.29
#